data_AF-A0A6J2U856-F1
#
_entry.id   AF-A0A6J2U856-F1
#
_cell.length_a   1.000
_cell.length_b   1.000
_cell.length_c   1.000
_cell.angle_alpha   90.00
_cell.angle_beta   90.00
_cell.angle_gamma   90.00
#
_symmetry.space_group_name_H-M   'P 1'
#
loop_
_entity.id
_entity.type
_entity.pdbx_description
1 polymer ?
#
loop_
_entity_poly.entity_id
_entity_poly.type
_entity_poly.pdbx_seq_one_letter_code
_entity_poly.pdbx_strand_id
1 'polypeptide(L)'
;MKCGKLKRNFWLSAEIECMLSLIKELRAEQTRSTTTTHYTFTQIANKMKKRGFPNKSPTQIRRKWFQMKSAYLCYKKGNVERLFLIPEKFRSDIAQFVEDGNKIGRPRQQPQQSDYKKVNTPMDNFVNQLNHNNTLLIEDFNSLQESLMHYEHKCQSLRDYNIIKYIST
;
A
#
# COMPACT_ATOMS: atom_id res chain seq x y z
N MET A 1 -39.64 -12.14 1.00
CA MET A 1 -38.54 -11.16 1.13
C MET A 1 -37.50 -11.44 0.06
N LYS A 2 -37.32 -10.52 -0.91
CA LYS A 2 -36.34 -10.70 -1.99
C LYS A 2 -34.94 -10.41 -1.43
N CYS A 3 -34.10 -11.45 -1.31
CA CYS A 3 -32.69 -11.31 -0.97
C CYS A 3 -32.02 -10.40 -2.01
N GLY A 4 -31.69 -9.16 -1.62
CA GLY A 4 -31.06 -8.19 -2.50
C GLY A 4 -29.77 -8.79 -3.05
N LYS A 5 -29.62 -8.82 -4.39
CA LYS A 5 -28.44 -9.35 -5.06
C LYS A 5 -27.22 -8.53 -4.59
N LEU A 6 -26.45 -9.07 -3.65
CA LEU A 6 -25.17 -8.49 -3.24
C LEU A 6 -24.29 -8.27 -4.48
N LYS A 7 -23.63 -7.10 -4.53
CA LYS A 7 -22.69 -6.73 -5.59
C LYS A 7 -21.71 -7.89 -5.83
N ARG A 8 -21.55 -8.30 -7.10
CA ARG A 8 -20.66 -9.39 -7.50
C ARG A 8 -19.25 -9.14 -6.92
N ASN A 9 -18.66 -10.15 -6.28
CA ASN A 9 -17.32 -10.10 -5.66
C ASN A 9 -17.13 -9.08 -4.53
N PHE A 10 -18.19 -8.75 -3.79
CA PHE A 10 -18.09 -7.93 -2.60
C PHE A 10 -17.43 -8.69 -1.44
N TRP A 11 -16.55 -7.99 -0.71
CA TRP A 11 -15.83 -8.52 0.46
C TRP A 11 -16.08 -7.62 1.66
N LEU A 12 -16.62 -8.21 2.71
CA LEU A 12 -16.73 -7.57 4.01
C LEU A 12 -15.39 -7.60 4.74
N SER A 13 -15.19 -6.64 5.62
CA SER A 13 -14.08 -6.61 6.55
C SER A 13 -13.89 -7.92 7.31
N ALA A 14 -14.95 -8.45 7.93
CA ALA A 14 -14.90 -9.68 8.70
C ALA A 14 -14.54 -10.91 7.83
N GLU A 15 -14.94 -10.92 6.55
CA GLU A 15 -14.57 -11.99 5.62
C GLU A 15 -13.07 -11.95 5.30
N ILE A 16 -12.49 -10.75 5.15
CA ILE A 16 -11.06 -10.57 4.92
C ILE A 16 -10.27 -10.94 6.16
N GLU A 17 -10.70 -10.52 7.35
CA GLU A 17 -10.08 -10.90 8.64
C GLU A 17 -10.03 -12.42 8.80
N CYS A 18 -11.18 -13.08 8.63
CA CYS A 18 -11.27 -14.54 8.70
C CYS A 18 -10.38 -15.23 7.65
N MET A 19 -10.32 -14.69 6.43
CA MET A 19 -9.46 -15.24 5.38
C MET A 19 -7.98 -15.14 5.78
N LEU A 20 -7.54 -13.97 6.25
CA LEU A 20 -6.14 -13.74 6.63
C LEU A 20 -5.74 -14.57 7.84
N SER A 21 -6.62 -14.69 8.85
CA SER A 21 -6.35 -15.55 10.02
C SER A 21 -6.14 -17.00 9.62
N LEU A 22 -6.98 -17.53 8.73
CA LEU A 22 -6.89 -18.91 8.24
C LEU A 22 -5.63 -19.15 7.40
N ILE A 23 -5.19 -18.16 6.62
CA ILE A 23 -3.92 -18.22 5.88
C ILE A 23 -2.73 -18.25 6.85
N LYS A 24 -2.80 -17.49 7.94
CA LYS A 24 -1.78 -17.49 9.00
C LYS A 24 -1.70 -18.85 9.70
N GLU A 25 -2.85 -19.39 10.12
CA GLU A 25 -2.98 -20.71 10.75
C GLU A 25 -2.36 -21.81 9.85
N LEU A 26 -2.77 -21.87 8.59
CA LEU A 26 -2.28 -22.89 7.66
C LEU A 26 -0.79 -22.76 7.35
N ARG A 27 -0.23 -21.55 7.30
CA ARG A 27 1.21 -21.36 7.15
C ARG A 27 2.01 -21.83 8.37
N ALA A 28 1.46 -21.63 9.57
CA ALA A 28 2.10 -22.12 10.79
C ALA A 28 2.10 -23.67 10.83
N GLU A 29 0.99 -24.29 10.42
CA GLU A 29 0.87 -25.75 10.29
C GLU A 29 1.77 -26.32 9.17
N GLN A 30 2.02 -25.55 8.11
CA GLN A 30 2.73 -25.98 6.91
C GLN A 30 4.22 -25.56 6.94
N THR A 31 4.94 -26.00 7.96
CA THR A 31 6.34 -25.62 8.26
C THR A 31 7.36 -25.97 7.16
N ARG A 32 6.97 -26.75 6.13
CA ARG A 32 7.87 -27.28 5.07
C ARG A 32 7.55 -26.84 3.65
N SER A 33 6.41 -26.20 3.38
CA SER A 33 6.05 -25.79 2.01
C SER A 33 5.46 -24.39 1.98
N THR A 34 6.14 -23.49 1.29
CA THR A 34 5.69 -22.11 1.06
C THR A 34 4.70 -22.00 -0.11
N THR A 35 4.42 -23.11 -0.80
CA THR A 35 3.60 -23.14 -2.02
C THR A 35 2.11 -23.28 -1.67
N THR A 36 1.38 -22.17 -1.74
CA THR A 36 -0.09 -22.17 -1.65
C THR A 36 -0.70 -22.82 -2.90
N THR A 37 -1.13 -24.08 -2.77
CA THR A 37 -1.78 -24.84 -3.84
C THR A 37 -3.28 -24.56 -3.90
N HIS A 38 -3.96 -25.03 -4.95
CA HIS A 38 -5.43 -24.96 -5.03
C HIS A 38 -6.10 -25.62 -3.82
N TYR A 39 -5.56 -26.75 -3.36
CA TYR A 39 -6.04 -27.49 -2.19
C TYR A 39 -6.05 -26.65 -0.91
N THR A 40 -5.00 -25.83 -0.69
CA THR A 40 -4.93 -24.91 0.45
C THR A 40 -6.14 -23.95 0.46
N PHE A 41 -6.52 -23.41 -0.69
CA PHE A 41 -7.67 -22.50 -0.78
C PHE A 41 -9.01 -23.22 -0.64
N THR A 42 -9.10 -24.50 -1.02
CA THR A 42 -10.27 -25.33 -0.72
C THR A 42 -10.43 -25.53 0.79
N GLN A 43 -9.33 -25.79 1.50
CA GLN A 43 -9.34 -25.92 2.96
C GLN A 43 -9.77 -24.61 3.64
N ILE A 44 -9.25 -23.48 3.17
CA ILE A 44 -9.66 -22.15 3.67
C ILE A 44 -11.16 -21.93 3.43
N ALA A 45 -11.68 -22.20 2.23
CA ALA A 45 -13.09 -22.04 1.91
C ALA A 45 -13.99 -22.86 2.84
N ASN A 46 -13.61 -24.11 3.11
CA ASN A 46 -14.34 -24.99 4.02
C ASN A 46 -14.30 -24.46 5.46
N LYS A 47 -13.14 -23.99 5.95
CA LYS A 47 -13.01 -23.37 7.28
C LYS A 47 -13.82 -22.06 7.36
N MET A 48 -13.81 -21.21 6.33
CA MET A 48 -14.63 -19.99 6.26
C MET A 48 -16.13 -20.29 6.30
N LYS A 49 -16.58 -21.33 5.58
CA LYS A 49 -17.97 -21.79 5.62
C LYS A 49 -18.40 -22.19 7.04
N LYS A 50 -17.54 -22.90 7.78
CA LYS A 50 -17.78 -23.26 9.19
C LYS A 50 -17.83 -22.04 10.13
N ARG A 51 -17.10 -20.97 9.81
CA ARG A 51 -17.08 -19.71 10.57
C ARG A 51 -18.19 -18.72 10.18
N GLY A 52 -19.19 -19.16 9.39
CA GLY A 52 -20.34 -18.33 9.02
C GLY A 52 -20.20 -17.54 7.71
N PHE A 53 -19.15 -17.81 6.91
CA PHE A 53 -18.92 -17.15 5.61
C PHE A 53 -19.05 -18.14 4.44
N PRO A 54 -20.25 -18.64 4.10
CA PRO A 54 -20.45 -19.69 3.09
C PRO A 54 -20.31 -19.21 1.64
N ASN A 55 -20.34 -17.89 1.40
CA ASN A 55 -20.49 -17.31 0.06
C ASN A 55 -19.17 -17.09 -0.68
N LYS A 56 -18.04 -17.59 -0.16
CA LYS A 56 -16.71 -17.38 -0.73
C LYS A 56 -16.11 -18.68 -1.25
N SER A 57 -15.98 -18.78 -2.58
CA SER A 57 -15.39 -19.95 -3.22
C SER A 57 -13.86 -19.97 -3.09
N PRO A 58 -13.22 -21.14 -3.22
CA PRO A 58 -11.75 -21.26 -3.19
C PRO A 58 -11.06 -20.32 -4.19
N THR A 59 -11.62 -20.18 -5.39
CA THR A 59 -11.11 -19.29 -6.44
C THR A 59 -11.21 -17.82 -6.05
N GLN A 60 -12.32 -17.41 -5.42
CA GLN A 60 -12.50 -16.03 -4.95
C GLN A 60 -11.51 -15.69 -3.84
N ILE A 61 -11.31 -16.61 -2.89
CA ILE A 61 -10.34 -16.47 -1.80
C ILE A 61 -8.94 -16.33 -2.36
N ARG A 62 -8.55 -17.25 -3.27
CA ARG A 62 -7.26 -17.18 -3.96
C ARG A 62 -7.06 -15.83 -4.64
N ARG A 63 -8.03 -15.40 -5.46
CA ARG A 63 -7.96 -14.14 -6.19
C ARG A 63 -7.81 -12.94 -5.25
N LYS A 64 -8.59 -12.91 -4.16
CA LYS A 64 -8.55 -11.82 -3.19
C LYS A 64 -7.21 -11.75 -2.47
N TRP A 65 -6.69 -12.89 -2.01
CA TRP A 65 -5.38 -13.00 -1.41
C TRP A 65 -4.27 -12.46 -2.33
N PHE A 66 -4.22 -12.93 -3.58
CA PHE A 66 -3.21 -12.49 -4.53
C PHE A 66 -3.38 -11.03 -4.96
N GLN A 67 -4.61 -10.50 -5.00
CA GLN A 67 -4.87 -9.09 -5.23
C GLN A 67 -4.21 -8.24 -4.14
N MET A 68 -4.44 -8.56 -2.85
CA MET A 68 -3.87 -7.81 -1.74
C MET A 68 -2.34 -7.99 -1.65
N LYS A 69 -1.85 -9.22 -1.82
CA LYS A 69 -0.41 -9.51 -1.82
C LYS A 69 0.34 -8.78 -2.95
N SER A 70 -0.19 -8.80 -4.18
CA SER A 70 0.44 -8.13 -5.32
C SER A 70 0.38 -6.61 -5.21
N ALA A 71 -0.72 -6.06 -4.70
CA ALA A 71 -0.84 -4.64 -4.41
C ALA A 71 0.27 -4.16 -3.45
N TYR A 72 0.52 -4.91 -2.36
CA TYR A 72 1.59 -4.60 -1.42
C TYR A 72 2.99 -4.74 -2.04
N LEU A 73 3.22 -5.78 -2.86
CA LEU A 73 4.50 -5.95 -3.56
C LEU A 73 4.79 -4.84 -4.57
N CYS A 74 3.76 -4.31 -5.23
CA CYS A 74 3.91 -3.13 -6.11
C CYS A 74 4.19 -1.87 -5.30
N TYR A 75 3.52 -1.69 -4.16
CA TYR A 75 3.82 -0.61 -3.21
C TYR A 75 5.29 -0.63 -2.78
N LYS A 76 5.81 -1.80 -2.38
CA LYS A 76 7.23 -1.98 -1.99
C LYS A 76 8.22 -1.66 -3.13
N LYS A 77 7.77 -1.69 -4.38
CA LYS A 77 8.57 -1.31 -5.57
C LYS A 77 8.47 0.18 -5.93
N GLY A 78 7.82 1.00 -5.11
CA GLY A 78 7.66 2.44 -5.32
C GLY A 78 6.30 2.84 -5.93
N ASN A 79 5.38 1.91 -6.18
CA ASN A 79 4.05 2.25 -6.68
C ASN A 79 3.06 2.48 -5.53
N VAL A 80 3.08 3.71 -4.98
CA VAL A 80 2.33 4.10 -3.77
C VAL A 80 0.83 3.87 -3.91
N GLU A 81 0.27 4.17 -5.09
CA GLU A 81 -1.16 4.05 -5.39
C GLU A 81 -1.74 2.65 -5.16
N ARG A 82 -0.91 1.61 -5.34
CA ARG A 82 -1.37 0.23 -5.15
C ARG A 82 -1.75 -0.06 -3.70
N LEU A 83 -1.24 0.69 -2.74
CA LEU A 83 -1.58 0.53 -1.32
C LEU A 83 -3.05 0.87 -1.02
N PHE A 84 -3.69 1.72 -1.83
CA PHE A 84 -5.12 2.04 -1.69
C PHE A 84 -6.05 0.86 -2.05
N LEU A 85 -5.55 -0.15 -2.77
CA LEU A 85 -6.31 -1.38 -3.05
C LEU A 85 -6.43 -2.31 -1.83
N ILE A 86 -5.68 -2.02 -0.77
CA ILE A 86 -5.67 -2.75 0.49
C ILE A 86 -6.32 -1.85 1.54
N PRO A 87 -7.45 -2.27 2.15
CA PRO A 87 -8.02 -1.52 3.27
C PRO A 87 -6.99 -1.37 4.39
N GLU A 88 -6.92 -0.18 4.98
CA GLU A 88 -5.83 0.25 5.86
C GLU A 88 -5.50 -0.73 6.98
N LYS A 89 -6.53 -1.21 7.67
CA LYS A 89 -6.38 -2.15 8.80
C LYS A 89 -5.70 -3.48 8.45
N PHE A 90 -5.65 -3.86 7.17
CA PHE A 90 -5.02 -5.11 6.73
C PHE A 90 -3.59 -4.93 6.24
N ARG A 91 -3.09 -3.70 6.13
CA ARG A 91 -1.77 -3.44 5.54
C ARG A 91 -0.66 -4.11 6.32
N SER A 92 -0.71 -4.05 7.66
CA SER A 92 0.26 -4.67 8.55
C SER A 92 0.27 -6.20 8.44
N ASP A 93 -0.91 -6.82 8.36
CA ASP A 93 -1.00 -8.28 8.18
C ASP A 93 -0.34 -8.72 6.86
N ILE A 94 -0.65 -8.01 5.76
CA ILE A 94 -0.06 -8.31 4.44
C ILE A 94 1.46 -8.07 4.44
N ALA A 95 1.93 -7.00 5.09
CA ALA A 95 3.35 -6.71 5.26
C ALA A 95 4.07 -7.88 5.94
N GLN A 96 3.55 -8.33 7.09
CA GLN A 96 4.08 -9.48 7.82
C GLN A 96 4.19 -10.71 6.92
N PHE A 97 3.13 -11.05 6.18
CA PHE A 97 3.14 -12.21 5.28
C PHE A 97 4.19 -12.15 4.17
N VAL A 98 4.46 -10.97 3.63
CA VAL A 98 5.42 -10.75 2.53
C VAL A 98 6.85 -10.77 3.07
N GLU A 99 7.09 -10.19 4.24
CA GLU A 99 8.42 -10.08 4.83
C GLU A 99 8.89 -11.39 5.45
N ASP A 100 8.01 -12.12 6.13
CA ASP A 100 8.29 -13.47 6.64
C ASP A 100 8.63 -14.45 5.51
N GLY A 101 8.07 -14.22 4.31
CA GLY A 101 8.38 -15.01 3.11
C GLY A 101 9.74 -14.71 2.47
N ASN A 102 10.35 -13.55 2.74
CA ASN A 102 11.63 -13.13 2.16
C ASN A 102 12.85 -13.62 2.96
N LYS A 103 12.67 -14.06 4.21
CA LYS A 103 13.77 -14.57 5.06
C LYS A 103 14.27 -15.96 4.65
N ILE A 104 13.53 -16.67 3.80
CA ILE A 104 13.89 -18.00 3.27
C ILE A 104 14.24 -17.82 1.79
N GLY A 105 15.54 -17.84 1.49
CA GLY A 105 16.12 -17.20 0.32
C GLY A 105 15.65 -17.71 -1.04
N ARG A 106 15.57 -16.76 -1.98
CA ARG A 106 16.00 -16.95 -3.37
C ARG A 106 16.74 -15.69 -3.82
N PRO A 107 17.99 -15.77 -4.29
CA PRO A 107 18.56 -14.68 -5.07
C PRO A 107 17.69 -14.54 -6.32
N ARG A 108 17.01 -13.40 -6.43
CA ARG A 108 16.14 -13.09 -7.55
C ARG A 108 17.04 -12.73 -8.74
N GLN A 109 17.24 -13.68 -9.66
CA GLN A 109 17.65 -13.33 -11.01
C GLN A 109 16.61 -12.35 -11.58
N GLN A 110 17.09 -11.16 -11.94
CA GLN A 110 16.31 -10.16 -12.66
C GLN A 110 15.94 -10.75 -14.02
N PRO A 111 14.65 -10.84 -14.39
CA PRO A 111 14.30 -11.02 -15.78
C PRO A 111 14.71 -9.73 -16.51
N GLN A 112 15.52 -9.88 -17.55
CA GLN A 112 15.89 -8.82 -18.47
C GLN A 112 14.64 -8.06 -18.92
N GLN A 113 14.75 -6.73 -18.90
CA GLN A 113 13.75 -5.80 -19.43
C GLN A 113 13.48 -6.15 -20.90
N SER A 114 12.33 -6.75 -21.17
CA SER A 114 11.72 -6.65 -22.49
C SER A 114 11.03 -5.28 -22.58
N ASP A 115 11.45 -4.54 -23.60
CA ASP A 115 11.02 -3.20 -23.96
C ASP A 115 9.54 -3.21 -24.40
N TYR A 116 8.63 -3.18 -23.43
CA TYR A 116 7.21 -2.94 -23.72
C TYR A 116 7.00 -1.42 -23.77
N LYS A 117 6.88 -0.87 -24.98
CA LYS A 117 6.42 0.50 -25.21
C LYS A 117 5.13 0.73 -24.41
N LYS A 118 5.23 1.50 -23.33
CA LYS A 118 4.11 1.89 -22.47
C LYS A 118 3.15 2.73 -23.32
N VAL A 119 2.04 2.13 -23.75
CA VAL A 119 0.96 2.86 -24.42
C VAL A 119 0.40 3.84 -23.38
N ASN A 120 0.63 5.15 -23.58
CA ASN A 120 0.12 6.19 -22.71
C ASN A 120 -1.41 6.16 -22.73
N THR A 121 -2.01 5.64 -21.66
CA THR A 121 -3.46 5.73 -21.50
C THR A 121 -3.84 7.16 -21.12
N PRO A 122 -5.06 7.64 -21.44
CA PRO A 122 -5.53 8.94 -20.97
C PRO A 122 -5.42 9.12 -19.44
N MET A 123 -5.53 8.02 -18.70
CA MET A 123 -5.30 7.99 -17.25
C MET A 123 -3.83 8.23 -16.87
N ASP A 124 -2.87 7.67 -17.62
CA ASP A 124 -1.44 7.94 -17.40
C ASP A 124 -1.13 9.43 -17.59
N ASN A 125 -1.71 10.07 -18.62
CA ASN A 125 -1.52 11.49 -18.87
C ASN A 125 -2.09 12.34 -17.72
N PHE A 126 -3.28 12.01 -17.22
CA PHE A 126 -3.87 12.68 -16.07
C PHE A 126 -3.01 12.55 -14.82
N VAL A 127 -2.53 11.34 -14.51
CA VAL A 127 -1.65 11.10 -13.35
C VAL A 127 -0.32 11.84 -13.48
N ASN A 128 0.27 11.86 -14.68
CA ASN A 128 1.50 12.60 -14.94
C ASN A 128 1.30 14.10 -14.76
N GLN A 129 0.18 14.65 -15.23
CA GLN A 129 -0.18 16.05 -15.05
C GLN A 129 -0.40 16.40 -13.58
N LEU A 130 -1.07 15.53 -12.82
CA LEU A 130 -1.29 15.71 -11.39
C LEU A 130 0.03 15.71 -10.61
N ASN A 131 0.92 14.76 -10.92
CA ASN A 131 2.25 14.70 -10.33
C ASN A 131 3.08 15.95 -10.66
N HIS A 132 3.04 16.41 -11.91
CA HIS A 132 3.74 17.63 -12.32
C HIS A 132 3.25 18.86 -11.55
N ASN A 133 1.92 19.03 -11.43
CA ASN A 133 1.33 20.13 -10.66
C ASN A 133 1.71 20.06 -9.18
N ASN A 134 1.73 18.87 -8.58
CA ASN A 134 2.15 18.70 -7.20
C ASN A 134 3.63 19.09 -7.00
N THR A 135 4.51 18.75 -7.95
CA THR A 135 5.91 19.17 -7.91
C THR A 135 6.02 20.69 -7.93
N LEU A 136 5.32 21.37 -8.84
CA LEU A 136 5.33 22.84 -8.93
C LEU A 136 4.83 23.49 -7.63
N LEU A 137 3.76 22.95 -7.04
CA LEU A 137 3.24 23.45 -5.76
C LEU A 137 4.26 23.30 -4.63
N ILE A 138 5.01 22.20 -4.60
CA ILE A 138 6.06 21.98 -3.60
C ILE A 138 7.22 22.96 -3.82
N GLU A 139 7.62 23.20 -5.06
CA GLU A 139 8.67 24.16 -5.39
C GLU A 139 8.28 25.60 -4.99
N ASP A 140 7.06 26.03 -5.32
CA ASP A 140 6.53 27.34 -4.92
C ASP A 140 6.45 27.48 -3.39
N PHE A 141 5.99 26.43 -2.71
CA PHE A 141 5.92 26.40 -1.26
C PHE A 141 7.31 26.56 -0.63
N ASN A 142 8.30 25.83 -1.12
CA ASN A 142 9.67 25.90 -0.62
C ASN A 142 10.29 27.29 -0.86
N SER A 143 10.06 27.88 -2.03
CA SER A 143 10.54 29.23 -2.36
C SER A 143 9.93 30.30 -1.44
N LEU A 144 8.63 30.19 -1.16
CA LEU A 144 7.96 31.11 -0.25
C LEU A 144 8.46 30.94 1.19
N GLN A 145 8.67 29.70 1.62
CA GLN A 145 9.22 29.39 2.94
C GLN A 145 10.63 29.99 3.11
N GLU A 146 11.49 29.87 2.10
CA GLU A 146 12.83 30.45 2.13
C GLU A 146 12.81 31.98 2.17
N SER A 147 11.92 32.60 1.38
CA SER A 147 11.72 34.05 1.38
C SER A 147 11.25 34.57 2.74
N LEU A 148 10.33 33.84 3.38
CA LEU A 148 9.84 34.18 4.72
C LEU A 148 10.97 34.09 5.75
N MET A 149 11.76 33.02 5.72
CA MET A 149 12.89 32.83 6.62
C MET A 149 13.92 33.95 6.49
N HIS A 150 14.25 34.35 5.26
CA HIS A 150 15.14 35.48 5.01
C HIS A 150 14.59 36.80 5.58
N TYR A 151 13.29 37.04 5.42
CA TYR A 151 12.64 38.21 5.99
C TYR A 151 12.69 38.20 7.52
N GLU A 152 12.41 37.07 8.15
CA GLU A 152 12.48 36.90 9.61
C GLU A 152 13.88 37.15 10.15
N HIS A 153 14.91 36.60 9.50
CA HIS A 153 16.31 36.87 9.87
C HIS A 153 16.66 38.35 9.75
N LYS A 154 16.17 39.04 8.71
CA LYS A 154 16.37 40.48 8.54
C LYS A 154 15.68 41.30 9.64
N CYS A 155 14.46 40.93 10.02
CA CYS A 155 13.77 41.58 11.14
C CYS A 155 14.49 41.30 12.47
N GLN A 156 15.00 40.09 12.66
CA GLN A 156 15.75 39.72 13.85
C GLN A 156 17.04 40.54 13.96
N SER A 157 17.83 40.64 12.88
CA SER A 157 19.07 41.42 12.90
C SER A 157 18.83 42.91 13.19
N LEU A 158 17.74 43.48 12.68
CA LEU A 158 17.33 44.85 13.01
C LEU A 158 16.97 45.00 14.49
N ARG A 159 16.24 44.03 15.07
CA ARG A 159 15.93 44.03 16.50
C ARG A 159 17.20 43.93 17.34
N ASP A 160 18.08 43.00 17.02
CA ASP A 160 19.33 42.78 17.73
C ASP A 160 20.23 44.02 17.67
N TYR A 161 20.34 44.65 16.49
CA TYR A 161 21.08 45.90 16.32
C TYR A 161 20.54 47.01 17.23
N ASN A 162 19.22 47.19 17.28
CA ASN A 162 18.59 48.21 18.13
C ASN A 162 18.80 47.93 19.62
N ILE A 163 18.72 46.67 20.03
CA ILE A 163 18.97 46.24 21.42
C ILE A 163 20.43 46.53 21.81
N ILE A 164 21.40 46.12 20.97
CA ILE A 164 22.82 46.37 21.22
C ILE A 164 23.09 47.86 21.34
N LYS A 165 22.55 48.67 20.42
CA LYS A 165 22.68 50.13 20.45
C LYS A 165 22.15 50.71 21.75
N TYR A 166 20.97 50.27 22.20
CA TYR A 166 20.36 50.73 23.46
C TYR A 166 21.20 50.37 24.69
N ILE A 167 21.77 49.17 24.73
CA ILE A 167 22.60 48.70 25.87
C ILE A 167 23.98 49.37 25.88
N SER A 168 24.48 49.76 24.71
CA SER A 168 25.81 50.37 24.54
C SER A 168 25.80 51.90 24.68
N THR A 169 24.62 52.49 24.97
CA THR A 169 24.44 53.92 25.29
C THR A 169 24.27 54.06 26.80
#